data_AF-A0A4U9FCQ2-F1
#
_entry.id   AF-A0A4U9FCQ2-F1
#
_cell.length_a   1.000
_cell.length_b   1.000
_cell.length_c   1.000
_cell.angle_alpha   90.00
_cell.angle_beta   90.00
_cell.angle_gamma   90.00
#
_symmetry.space_group_name_H-M   'P 1'
#
loop_
_entity.id
_entity.type
_entity.pdbx_description
1 polymer ?
#
loop_
_entity_poly.entity_id
_entity_poly.type
_entity_poly.pdbx_seq_one_letter_code
_entity_poly.pdbx_strand_id
1 'polypeptide(L)'
;MRSTSIKSLAACLALPFLSHGFTVIVDNESSAENLVNAIFSDPGLTVTEWDKLTAAGSSGSFTDGPFGIGAGGILTTGKLSGALPGGNGNIDNGFGNQGQLDYICDATDTQNAAVVYGRVKVNPGYNGVRLEFIFTTNEPFR
;
A
#
# COMPACT_ATOMS: atom_id res chain seq x y z
N MET A 1 49.46 -25.45 -10.63
CA MET A 1 48.14 -25.76 -10.04
C MET A 1 48.25 -25.44 -8.55
N ARG A 2 47.42 -24.64 -7.87
CA ARG A 2 46.11 -24.04 -8.12
C ARG A 2 46.02 -22.88 -7.11
N SER A 3 45.86 -21.64 -7.57
CA SER A 3 45.61 -20.47 -6.71
C SER A 3 44.12 -20.43 -6.39
N THR A 4 43.74 -20.71 -5.15
CA THR A 4 42.35 -20.62 -4.67
C THR A 4 42.09 -19.19 -4.19
N SER A 5 41.48 -18.39 -5.07
CA SER A 5 41.09 -17.01 -4.81
C SER A 5 39.85 -16.98 -3.91
N ILE A 6 40.01 -16.59 -2.63
CA ILE A 6 38.93 -16.40 -1.64
C ILE A 6 38.34 -14.99 -1.83
N LYS A 7 37.76 -14.69 -3.00
CA LYS A 7 37.19 -13.36 -3.28
C LYS A 7 35.67 -13.32 -3.48
N SER A 8 34.95 -14.43 -3.25
CA SER A 8 33.53 -14.53 -3.65
C SER A 8 32.52 -14.70 -2.51
N LEU A 9 32.79 -14.21 -1.29
CA LEU A 9 31.82 -14.29 -0.19
C LEU A 9 31.30 -12.92 0.31
N ALA A 10 31.95 -11.81 -0.06
CA ALA A 10 31.53 -10.48 0.39
C ALA A 10 30.28 -9.96 -0.33
N ALA A 11 30.00 -10.43 -1.56
CA ALA A 11 28.86 -9.95 -2.33
C ALA A 11 27.49 -10.40 -1.75
N CYS A 12 27.43 -11.53 -1.04
CA CYS A 12 26.16 -12.04 -0.51
C CYS A 12 25.74 -11.42 0.82
N LEU A 13 26.64 -10.80 1.58
CA LEU A 13 26.32 -10.15 2.85
C LEU A 13 25.68 -8.76 2.67
N ALA A 14 25.84 -8.16 1.48
CA ALA A 14 25.21 -6.87 1.13
C ALA A 14 23.81 -7.04 0.49
N LEU A 15 23.50 -8.24 -0.05
CA LEU A 15 22.20 -8.52 -0.66
C LEU A 15 20.99 -8.27 0.27
N PRO A 16 21.01 -8.63 1.58
CA PRO A 16 19.88 -8.30 2.46
C PRO A 16 19.74 -6.80 2.74
N PHE A 17 20.80 -6.00 2.56
CA PHE A 17 20.74 -4.54 2.64
C PHE A 17 20.25 -3.89 1.34
N LEU A 18 20.21 -4.66 0.23
CA LEU A 18 19.64 -4.22 -1.05
C LEU A 18 18.17 -4.64 -1.20
N SER A 19 17.74 -5.70 -0.51
CA SER A 19 16.31 -5.99 -0.32
C SER A 19 15.77 -5.06 0.77
N HIS A 20 15.40 -3.85 0.37
CA HIS A 20 14.66 -2.94 1.25
C HIS A 20 13.27 -3.55 1.46
N GLY A 21 13.12 -4.29 2.56
CA GLY A 21 11.79 -4.58 3.08
C GLY A 21 11.15 -3.25 3.44
N PHE A 22 9.99 -2.95 2.89
CA PHE A 22 9.24 -1.75 3.28
C PHE A 22 8.44 -2.07 4.53
N THR A 23 8.36 -1.10 5.44
CA THR A 23 7.52 -1.21 6.64
C THR A 23 6.22 -0.48 6.38
N VAL A 24 5.12 -1.06 6.88
CA VAL A 24 3.81 -0.45 6.82
C VAL A 24 3.39 -0.04 8.23
N ILE A 25 2.99 1.22 8.39
CA ILE A 25 2.31 1.72 9.57
C ILE A 25 0.82 1.44 9.38
N VAL A 26 0.29 0.52 10.17
CA VAL A 26 -1.12 0.12 10.10
C VAL A 26 -2.01 1.28 10.50
N ASP A 27 -3.00 1.58 9.67
CA ASP A 27 -4.03 2.56 9.97
C ASP A 27 -5.22 1.88 10.68
N ASN A 28 -5.43 2.25 11.93
CA ASN A 28 -6.54 1.79 12.76
C ASN A 28 -7.51 2.93 13.10
N GLU A 29 -7.27 4.13 12.57
CA GLU A 29 -8.06 5.30 12.89
C GLU A 29 -9.38 5.30 12.10
N SER A 30 -10.35 6.11 12.49
CA SER A 30 -11.54 6.38 11.66
C SER A 30 -11.27 7.42 10.58
N SER A 31 -10.35 8.35 10.83
CA SER A 31 -9.95 9.38 9.86
C SER A 31 -9.01 8.80 8.80
N ALA A 32 -9.16 9.24 7.55
CA ALA A 32 -8.28 8.88 6.44
C ALA A 32 -7.11 9.85 6.24
N GLU A 33 -6.99 10.90 7.06
CA GLU A 33 -6.06 12.01 6.84
C GLU A 33 -4.61 11.55 6.65
N ASN A 34 -4.08 10.76 7.58
CA ASN A 34 -2.69 10.31 7.53
C ASN A 34 -2.43 9.40 6.32
N LEU A 35 -3.39 8.55 5.97
CA LEU A 35 -3.28 7.66 4.82
C LEU A 35 -3.30 8.45 3.50
N VAL A 36 -4.23 9.39 3.35
CA VAL A 36 -4.34 10.24 2.16
C VAL A 36 -3.12 11.14 2.02
N ASN A 37 -2.63 11.73 3.12
CA ASN A 37 -1.41 12.53 3.11
C ASN A 37 -0.16 11.70 2.76
N ALA A 38 -0.13 10.41 3.11
CA ALA A 38 0.95 9.52 2.69
C ALA A 38 0.89 9.22 1.18
N ILE A 39 -0.31 8.97 0.63
CA ILE A 39 -0.55 8.71 -0.80
C ILE A 39 -0.21 9.94 -1.65
N PHE A 40 -0.62 11.13 -1.22
CA PHE A 40 -0.40 12.40 -1.94
C PHE A 40 0.65 13.26 -1.24
N SER A 41 1.83 12.68 -1.00
CA SER A 41 2.93 13.31 -0.26
C SER A 41 3.87 14.15 -1.13
N ASP A 42 3.73 14.09 -2.45
CA ASP A 42 4.62 14.79 -3.38
C ASP A 42 4.52 16.32 -3.26
N PRO A 43 5.65 17.04 -3.41
CA PRO A 43 5.65 18.49 -3.49
C PRO A 43 4.69 18.99 -4.56
N GLY A 44 3.95 20.05 -4.25
CA GLY A 44 3.01 20.66 -5.19
C GLY A 44 1.58 20.12 -5.10
N LEU A 45 1.32 19.16 -4.22
CA LEU A 45 -0.04 18.74 -3.88
C LEU A 45 -0.41 19.22 -2.48
N THR A 46 -1.68 19.57 -2.31
CA THR A 46 -2.26 19.83 -1.00
C THR A 46 -3.53 19.00 -0.89
N VAL A 47 -3.59 18.11 0.10
CA VAL A 47 -4.82 17.39 0.44
C VAL A 47 -5.78 18.36 1.14
N THR A 48 -7.04 18.42 0.69
CA THR A 48 -8.06 19.33 1.24
C THR A 48 -9.22 18.59 1.89
N GLU A 49 -9.50 17.37 1.46
CA GLU A 49 -10.57 16.52 2.01
C GLU A 49 -10.11 15.06 1.96
N TRP A 50 -10.57 14.27 2.92
CA TRP A 50 -10.24 12.85 3.04
C TRP A 50 -11.41 12.07 3.63
N ASP A 51 -11.63 10.86 3.13
CA ASP A 51 -12.58 9.91 3.68
C ASP A 51 -12.11 8.48 3.38
N LYS A 52 -12.64 7.48 4.08
CA LYS A 52 -12.34 6.08 3.80
C LYS A 52 -13.49 5.16 4.13
N LEU A 53 -13.56 4.10 3.32
CA LEU A 53 -14.41 2.95 3.55
C LEU A 53 -13.50 1.72 3.61
N THR A 54 -12.99 1.45 4.80
CA THR A 54 -12.00 0.38 5.05
C THR A 54 -12.23 -0.25 6.42
N ALA A 55 -11.94 -1.53 6.57
CA ALA A 55 -11.87 -2.16 7.88
C ALA A 55 -10.72 -1.58 8.71
N ALA A 56 -10.88 -1.50 10.03
CA ALA A 56 -9.76 -1.19 10.92
C ALA A 56 -8.61 -2.19 10.70
N GLY A 57 -7.40 -1.69 10.46
CA GLY A 57 -6.22 -2.52 10.20
C GLY A 57 -6.19 -3.20 8.84
N SER A 58 -7.00 -2.75 7.87
CA SER A 58 -6.96 -3.20 6.47
C SER A 58 -6.18 -2.25 5.55
N SER A 59 -5.74 -1.12 6.07
CA SER A 59 -4.96 -0.12 5.35
C SER A 59 -3.75 0.34 6.17
N GLY A 60 -2.83 1.03 5.51
CA GLY A 60 -1.67 1.63 6.17
C GLY A 60 -0.81 2.44 5.21
N SER A 61 0.22 3.08 5.73
CA SER A 61 1.16 3.90 4.96
C SER A 61 2.59 3.37 5.03
N PHE A 62 3.40 3.70 4.02
CA PHE A 62 4.82 3.35 3.93
C PHE A 62 5.64 4.52 3.38
N THR A 63 6.95 4.56 3.64
CA THR A 63 7.88 5.61 3.16
C THR A 63 8.89 5.15 2.12
N ASP A 64 9.12 3.84 2.03
CA ASP A 64 10.12 3.22 1.14
C ASP A 64 9.49 2.04 0.39
N GLY A 65 8.45 2.33 -0.37
CA GLY A 65 7.57 1.36 -0.99
C GLY A 65 8.27 0.37 -1.92
N PRO A 66 7.63 -0.79 -2.14
CA PRO A 66 8.21 -1.84 -2.98
C PRO A 66 8.43 -1.34 -4.41
N PHE A 67 9.44 -1.86 -5.09
CA PHE A 67 9.80 -1.48 -6.47
C PHE A 67 10.13 0.00 -6.69
N GLY A 68 10.41 0.75 -5.61
CA GLY A 68 10.86 2.14 -5.69
C GLY A 68 9.74 3.17 -5.85
N ILE A 69 8.49 2.83 -5.54
CA ILE A 69 7.33 3.76 -5.63
C ILE A 69 7.31 4.86 -4.56
N GLY A 70 8.40 5.02 -3.80
CA GLY A 70 8.53 6.03 -2.76
C GLY A 70 7.55 5.83 -1.59
N ALA A 71 7.07 6.93 -1.02
CA ALA A 71 6.09 6.89 0.06
C ALA A 71 4.66 6.74 -0.50
N GLY A 72 3.78 6.08 0.24
CA GLY A 72 2.41 5.85 -0.23
C GLY A 72 1.54 5.13 0.77
N GLY A 73 0.39 4.65 0.27
CA GLY A 73 -0.60 3.90 1.02
C GLY A 73 -0.79 2.49 0.46
N ILE A 74 -1.14 1.56 1.33
CA ILE A 74 -1.55 0.21 0.99
C ILE A 74 -2.99 0.00 1.47
N LEU A 75 -3.81 -0.57 0.60
CA LEU A 75 -5.21 -0.92 0.83
C LEU A 75 -5.36 -2.41 0.60
N THR A 76 -5.97 -3.11 1.54
CA THR A 76 -6.21 -4.56 1.43
C THR A 76 -7.68 -4.86 1.69
N THR A 77 -8.24 -5.83 0.96
CA THR A 77 -9.61 -6.30 1.19
C THR A 77 -9.71 -7.17 2.45
N GLY A 78 -8.58 -7.67 2.96
CA GLY A 78 -8.46 -8.44 4.21
C GLY A 78 -7.71 -7.70 5.32
N LYS A 79 -7.06 -8.43 6.23
CA LYS A 79 -6.17 -7.82 7.23
C LYS A 79 -4.83 -7.46 6.60
N LEU A 80 -4.34 -6.25 6.86
CA LEU A 80 -3.06 -5.78 6.33
C LEU A 80 -1.88 -6.67 6.72
N SER A 81 -1.93 -7.28 7.92
CA SER A 81 -0.91 -8.22 8.38
C SER A 81 -0.74 -9.45 7.47
N GLY A 82 -1.77 -9.81 6.70
CA GLY A 82 -1.70 -10.89 5.71
C GLY A 82 -0.93 -10.51 4.43
N ALA A 83 -0.78 -9.22 4.14
CA ALA A 83 -0.03 -8.71 2.99
C ALA A 83 1.47 -8.52 3.29
N LEU A 84 1.86 -8.59 4.57
CA LEU A 84 3.26 -8.45 4.99
C LEU A 84 4.04 -9.76 4.82
N PRO A 85 5.38 -9.72 4.71
CA PRO A 85 6.20 -10.93 4.64
C PRO A 85 5.92 -11.90 5.79
N GLY A 86 5.61 -13.16 5.45
CA GLY A 86 5.23 -14.20 6.44
C GLY A 86 3.81 -14.05 7.01
N GLY A 87 3.01 -13.12 6.46
CA GLY A 87 1.61 -12.92 6.82
C GLY A 87 0.71 -14.07 6.39
N ASN A 88 -0.40 -14.23 7.11
CA ASN A 88 -1.47 -15.15 6.73
C ASN A 88 -2.30 -14.52 5.60
N GLY A 89 -1.94 -14.81 4.36
CA GLY A 89 -2.71 -14.39 3.19
C GLY A 89 -4.12 -14.99 3.16
N ASN A 90 -5.01 -14.39 2.37
CA ASN A 90 -6.39 -14.86 2.13
C ASN A 90 -7.27 -14.99 3.38
N ILE A 91 -6.99 -14.18 4.41
CA ILE A 91 -7.86 -14.07 5.58
C ILE A 91 -8.82 -12.89 5.39
N ASP A 92 -10.09 -13.22 5.28
CA ASP A 92 -11.19 -12.26 5.35
C ASP A 92 -11.17 -11.53 6.70
N ASN A 93 -11.29 -10.21 6.67
CA ASN A 93 -11.37 -9.37 7.85
C ASN A 93 -12.83 -9.20 8.34
N GLY A 94 -13.81 -9.77 7.64
CA GLY A 94 -15.23 -9.68 7.93
C GLY A 94 -15.84 -8.31 7.64
N PHE A 95 -15.11 -7.45 6.91
CA PHE A 95 -15.57 -6.12 6.56
C PHE A 95 -16.52 -6.21 5.37
N GLY A 96 -17.80 -6.38 5.68
CA GLY A 96 -18.87 -5.92 4.82
C GLY A 96 -19.18 -4.47 5.15
N ASN A 97 -19.53 -3.66 4.16
CA ASN A 97 -20.07 -2.32 4.34
C ASN A 97 -21.49 -2.39 4.94
N GLN A 98 -21.64 -3.01 6.12
CA GLN A 98 -22.90 -3.29 6.81
C GLN A 98 -23.96 -3.99 5.94
N GLY A 99 -23.53 -4.82 4.97
CA GLY A 99 -24.43 -5.46 4.00
C GLY A 99 -24.92 -4.54 2.88
N GLN A 100 -24.40 -3.31 2.81
CA GLN A 100 -24.53 -2.44 1.66
C GLN A 100 -23.49 -2.81 0.61
N LEU A 101 -23.86 -2.65 -0.66
CA LEU A 101 -22.95 -2.81 -1.78
C LEU A 101 -21.98 -1.64 -1.77
N ASP A 102 -20.70 -1.89 -2.02
CA ASP A 102 -19.77 -0.80 -2.28
C ASP A 102 -20.12 -0.25 -3.66
N TYR A 103 -20.84 0.86 -3.72
CA TYR A 103 -21.21 1.46 -5.00
C TYR A 103 -19.99 2.19 -5.59
N ILE A 104 -19.02 1.41 -6.05
CA ILE A 104 -17.78 1.90 -6.65
C ILE A 104 -17.97 1.89 -8.16
N CYS A 105 -17.88 3.07 -8.80
CA CYS A 105 -17.97 3.21 -10.25
C CYS A 105 -19.24 2.58 -10.87
N ASP A 106 -20.40 2.77 -10.22
CA ASP A 106 -21.70 2.21 -10.63
C ASP A 106 -21.78 0.68 -10.64
N ALA A 107 -20.79 -0.02 -10.08
CA ALA A 107 -20.83 -1.47 -9.91
C ALA A 107 -21.79 -1.83 -8.77
N THR A 108 -22.84 -2.57 -9.10
CA THR A 108 -23.86 -3.02 -8.15
C THR A 108 -23.46 -4.28 -7.37
N ASP A 109 -22.34 -4.92 -7.71
CA ASP A 109 -22.05 -6.29 -7.27
C ASP A 109 -20.69 -6.40 -6.56
N THR A 110 -20.00 -5.28 -6.31
CA THR A 110 -18.72 -5.30 -5.59
C THR A 110 -18.98 -5.27 -4.08
N GLN A 111 -18.58 -6.36 -3.43
CA GLN A 111 -18.53 -6.50 -1.98
C GLN A 111 -17.06 -6.70 -1.60
N ASN A 112 -16.64 -6.10 -0.49
CA ASN A 112 -15.30 -6.23 0.10
C ASN A 112 -14.20 -5.42 -0.60
N ALA A 113 -14.44 -4.14 -0.88
CA ALA A 113 -13.39 -3.22 -1.34
C ALA A 113 -12.88 -2.35 -0.19
N ALA A 114 -11.57 -2.08 -0.18
CA ALA A 114 -10.99 -1.04 0.66
C ALA A 114 -10.85 0.23 -0.18
N VAL A 115 -11.60 1.27 0.18
CA VAL A 115 -11.64 2.53 -0.58
C VAL A 115 -11.13 3.68 0.27
N VAL A 116 -10.30 4.52 -0.35
CA VAL A 116 -9.88 5.79 0.22
C VAL A 116 -10.24 6.92 -0.75
N TYR A 117 -10.79 8.00 -0.21
CA TYR A 117 -11.11 9.22 -0.94
C TYR A 117 -10.15 10.31 -0.49
N GLY A 118 -9.55 11.00 -1.45
CA GLY A 118 -8.73 12.17 -1.21
C GLY A 118 -9.04 13.24 -2.24
N ARG A 119 -9.36 14.45 -1.78
CA ARG A 119 -9.40 15.62 -2.65
C ARG A 119 -8.05 16.31 -2.59
N VAL A 120 -7.42 16.46 -3.74
CA VAL A 120 -6.13 17.13 -3.87
C VAL A 120 -6.27 18.40 -4.70
N LYS A 121 -5.55 19.43 -4.27
CA LYS A 121 -5.32 20.66 -5.02
C LYS A 121 -3.90 20.65 -5.55
N VAL A 122 -3.75 20.89 -6.86
CA VAL A 122 -2.45 21.15 -7.47
C VAL A 122 -2.05 22.59 -7.19
N ASN A 123 -0.90 22.77 -6.55
CA ASN A 123 -0.37 24.07 -6.16
C ASN A 123 0.19 24.83 -7.39
N PRO A 124 0.24 26.16 -7.33
CA PRO A 124 0.84 26.96 -8.41
C PRO A 124 2.27 26.53 -8.74
N GLY A 125 2.60 26.48 -10.02
CA GLY A 125 3.91 26.02 -10.52
C GLY A 125 3.98 24.53 -10.87
N TYR A 126 2.91 23.76 -10.60
CA TYR A 126 2.78 22.36 -10.98
C TYR A 126 1.67 22.19 -12.03
N ASN A 127 1.83 21.20 -12.92
CA ASN A 127 0.96 21.02 -14.09
C ASN A 127 -0.01 19.84 -13.96
N GLY A 128 0.04 19.08 -12.88
CA GLY A 128 -0.82 17.92 -12.71
C GLY A 128 -0.42 17.02 -11.54
N VAL A 129 -1.01 15.83 -11.52
CA VAL A 129 -0.80 14.78 -10.52
C VAL A 129 -0.22 13.56 -11.23
N ARG A 130 0.83 12.96 -10.66
CA ARG A 130 1.31 11.63 -11.03
C ARG A 130 0.85 10.66 -9.95
N LEU A 131 0.33 9.51 -10.36
CA LEU A 131 -0.03 8.41 -9.45
C LEU A 131 0.69 7.15 -9.89
N GLU A 132 1.25 6.44 -8.92
CA GLU A 132 1.89 5.15 -9.09
C GLU A 132 1.15 4.15 -8.20
N PHE A 133 0.76 3.02 -8.79
CA PHE A 133 0.01 1.99 -8.09
C PHE A 133 0.51 0.61 -8.49
N ILE A 134 0.42 -0.33 -7.55
CA ILE A 134 0.75 -1.73 -7.75
C ILE A 134 -0.47 -2.53 -7.34
N PHE A 135 -0.92 -3.40 -8.23
CA PHE A 135 -1.96 -4.38 -7.91
C PHE A 135 -1.30 -5.72 -7.60
N THR A 136 -1.64 -6.28 -6.45
CA THR A 136 -1.18 -7.60 -6.02
C THR A 136 -2.39 -8.46 -5.67
N THR A 137 -2.39 -9.71 -6.13
CA THR A 137 -3.37 -10.71 -5.73
C THR A 137 -2.66 -11.93 -5.18
N ASN A 138 -3.27 -12.60 -4.21
CA ASN A 138 -2.81 -13.88 -3.67
C ASN A 138 -3.80 -14.98 -4.05
N GLU A 139 -3.90 -15.25 -5.36
CA GLU A 139 -4.75 -16.33 -5.84
C GLU A 139 -4.05 -17.68 -5.63
N PRO A 140 -4.72 -18.68 -5.02
CA PRO A 140 -4.18 -20.02 -5.00
C PRO A 140 -4.12 -20.56 -6.43
N PHE A 141 -2.95 -21.05 -6.85
CA PHE A 141 -2.83 -21.85 -8.06
C PHE A 141 -3.75 -23.06 -7.93
N ARG A 142 -4.73 -23.16 -8.82
CA ARG A 142 -5.69 -24.27 -8.86
C ARG A 142 -5.30 -25.29 -9.91
#